data_AF-D3UXS8-F1
#
_entry.id   AF-D3UXS8-F1
#
_cell.length_a   1.000
_cell.length_b   1.000
_cell.length_c   1.000
_cell.angle_alpha   90.00
_cell.angle_beta   90.00
_cell.angle_gamma   90.00
#
_symmetry.space_group_name_H-M   'P 1'
#
loop_
_entity.id
_entity.type
_entity.pdbx_description
1 polymer ?
#
loop_
_entity_poly.entity_id
_entity_poly.type
_entity_poly.pdbx_seq_one_letter_code
_entity_poly.pdbx_strand_id
1 'polypeptide(L)'
;MTRFFTVSYNKGIIENVRMSPQIEPLLYDDAIKIVLDLQDQWRKTGWVLTREYQPLVNTPELHDSLRRMKGTGMTFWQAGDLYQAMLNMARFKDDRHPSEERYLITLQIAEPWVKP
;
A
#
# COMPACT_ATOMS: atom_id res chain seq x y z
N MET A 1 7.76 -10.71 8.64
CA MET A 1 7.56 -9.30 9.03
C MET A 1 6.22 -9.23 9.77
N THR A 2 6.23 -8.70 10.99
CA THR A 2 5.04 -8.61 11.86
C THR A 2 4.18 -7.42 11.44
N ARG A 3 2.86 -7.50 11.65
CA ARG A 3 1.93 -6.37 11.54
C ARG A 3 2.52 -5.17 12.27
N PHE A 4 2.51 -4.01 11.64
CA PHE A 4 3.10 -2.83 12.24
C PHE A 4 2.17 -1.64 12.11
N PHE A 5 2.27 -0.76 13.09
CA PHE A 5 1.75 0.58 13.08
C PHE A 5 2.84 1.43 13.73
N THR A 6 3.48 2.28 12.93
CA THR A 6 4.61 3.09 13.36
C THR A 6 4.32 4.55 13.04
N VAL A 7 4.52 5.41 14.04
CA VAL A 7 4.47 6.85 13.89
C VAL A 7 5.88 7.36 14.11
N SER A 8 6.47 7.97 13.08
CA SER A 8 7.76 8.66 13.20
C SER A 8 7.49 10.12 13.48
N TYR A 9 8.22 10.70 14.43
CA TYR A 9 8.05 12.10 14.80
C TYR A 9 9.39 12.74 15.18
N ASN A 10 9.47 14.05 15.01
CA ASN A 10 10.64 14.85 15.31
C ASN A 10 10.21 16.16 15.94
N LYS A 11 10.76 16.48 17.12
CA LYS A 11 10.40 17.68 17.90
C LYS A 11 8.88 17.89 18.07
N GLY A 12 8.13 16.79 18.24
CA GLY A 12 6.68 16.81 18.42
C GLY A 12 5.85 16.92 17.13
N ILE A 13 6.49 16.96 15.96
CA ILE A 13 5.84 16.96 14.65
C ILE A 13 5.86 15.55 14.08
N ILE A 14 4.71 15.05 13.62
CA ILE A 14 4.61 13.74 12.97
C ILE A 14 5.23 13.83 11.57
N GLU A 15 6.25 13.03 11.31
CA GLU A 15 6.94 12.96 10.01
C GLU A 15 6.30 11.90 9.09
N ASN A 16 5.91 10.76 9.65
CA ASN A 16 5.16 9.75 8.88
C ASN A 16 4.33 8.82 9.77
N VAL A 17 3.29 8.27 9.17
CA VAL A 17 2.54 7.12 9.68
C VAL A 17 2.71 5.98 8.68
N ARG A 18 3.15 4.81 9.14
CA ARG A 18 3.33 3.61 8.31
C ARG A 18 2.63 2.44 8.99
N MET A 19 1.78 1.71 8.26
CA MET A 19 0.98 0.65 8.84
C MET A 19 0.62 -0.48 7.86
N SER A 20 0.29 -1.64 8.43
CA SER A 20 -0.52 -2.65 7.76
C SER A 20 -1.99 -2.43 8.12
N PRO A 21 -2.88 -2.10 7.17
CA PRO A 21 -4.28 -1.82 7.47
C PRO A 21 -5.11 -3.07 7.84
N GLN A 22 -4.52 -4.26 7.77
CA GLN A 22 -5.14 -5.56 8.05
C GLN A 22 -4.66 -6.21 9.36
N ILE A 23 -5.51 -7.04 9.96
CA ILE A 23 -5.20 -7.82 11.17
C ILE A 23 -4.28 -9.01 10.82
N GLU A 24 -4.49 -9.65 9.68
CA GLU A 24 -3.68 -10.77 9.18
C GLU A 24 -3.40 -10.65 7.68
N PRO A 25 -2.33 -11.29 7.16
CA PRO A 25 -2.15 -11.45 5.73
C PRO A 25 -3.42 -12.04 5.09
N LEU A 26 -3.85 -11.47 3.97
CA LEU A 26 -5.12 -11.80 3.33
C LEU A 26 -4.90 -12.68 2.11
N LEU A 27 -5.93 -13.38 1.66
CA LEU A 27 -5.93 -13.97 0.33
C LEU A 27 -5.88 -12.85 -0.74
N TYR A 28 -5.47 -13.20 -1.95
CA TYR A 28 -5.29 -12.22 -3.03
C TYR A 28 -6.55 -11.37 -3.26
N ASP A 29 -7.71 -12.02 -3.41
CA ASP A 29 -8.98 -11.36 -3.76
C ASP A 29 -9.41 -10.33 -2.69
N ASP A 30 -9.23 -10.67 -1.41
CA ASP A 30 -9.54 -9.76 -0.31
C ASP A 30 -8.56 -8.59 -0.24
N ALA A 31 -7.27 -8.86 -0.45
CA ALA A 31 -6.23 -7.83 -0.43
C ALA A 31 -6.39 -6.83 -1.59
N ILE A 32 -6.61 -7.32 -2.81
CA ILE A 32 -6.74 -6.44 -3.99
C ILE A 32 -8.01 -5.60 -3.89
N LYS A 33 -9.10 -6.15 -3.35
CA LYS A 33 -10.34 -5.38 -3.12
C LYS A 33 -10.10 -4.16 -2.20
N ILE A 34 -9.42 -4.34 -1.07
CA ILE A 34 -9.10 -3.24 -0.14
C ILE A 34 -8.23 -2.19 -0.83
N VAL A 35 -7.22 -2.62 -1.60
CA VAL A 35 -6.35 -1.71 -2.35
C VAL A 35 -7.14 -0.87 -3.34
N LEU A 36 -8.03 -1.49 -4.12
CA LEU A 36 -8.87 -0.79 -5.08
C LEU A 36 -9.83 0.19 -4.39
N ASP A 37 -10.45 -0.23 -3.29
CA ASP A 37 -11.37 0.60 -2.50
C ASP A 37 -10.66 1.84 -1.91
N LEU A 38 -9.40 1.72 -1.48
CA LEU A 38 -8.60 2.86 -0.99
C LEU A 38 -8.28 3.84 -2.13
N GLN A 39 -7.84 3.36 -3.28
CA GLN A 39 -7.57 4.20 -4.45
C GLN A 39 -8.82 4.95 -4.92
N ASP A 40 -9.98 4.29 -4.88
CA ASP A 40 -11.25 4.91 -5.26
C ASP A 40 -11.69 5.99 -4.25
N GLN A 41 -11.49 5.77 -2.95
CA GLN A 41 -11.72 6.79 -1.93
C GLN A 41 -10.80 8.01 -2.11
N TRP A 42 -9.52 7.78 -2.38
CA TRP A 42 -8.55 8.84 -2.66
C TRP A 42 -8.94 9.64 -3.91
N ARG A 43 -9.28 8.97 -5.01
CA ARG A 43 -9.73 9.64 -6.23
C ARG A 43 -10.97 10.51 -5.99
N LYS A 44 -11.93 10.04 -5.19
CA LYS A 44 -13.16 10.79 -4.85
C LYS A 44 -12.90 11.99 -3.93
N THR A 45 -11.80 11.98 -3.17
CA THR A 45 -11.45 13.03 -2.20
C THR A 45 -10.38 13.99 -2.72
N GLY A 46 -10.05 13.92 -4.02
CA GLY A 46 -9.14 14.86 -4.68
C GLY A 46 -7.65 14.51 -4.54
N TRP A 47 -7.32 13.33 -4.02
CA TRP A 47 -5.95 12.82 -4.11
C TRP A 47 -5.64 12.46 -5.57
N VAL A 48 -4.46 12.85 -6.02
CA VAL A 48 -3.99 12.62 -7.39
C VAL A 48 -2.88 11.59 -7.41
N LEU A 49 -2.87 10.76 -8.45
CA LEU A 49 -1.78 9.81 -8.69
C LEU A 49 -0.48 10.58 -8.99
N THR A 50 0.63 10.17 -8.38
CA THR A 50 1.95 10.74 -8.69
C THR A 50 2.35 10.34 -10.11
N ARG A 51 2.81 11.29 -10.94
CA ARG A 51 3.00 11.14 -12.41
C ARG A 51 3.77 9.89 -12.86
N GLU A 52 4.71 9.41 -12.07
CA GLU A 52 5.59 8.29 -12.41
C GLU A 52 4.98 6.91 -12.13
N TYR A 53 3.85 6.86 -11.42
CA TYR A 53 3.24 5.63 -10.96
C TYR A 53 1.90 5.39 -11.63
N GLN A 54 1.49 4.13 -11.69
CA GLN A 54 0.18 3.71 -12.16
C GLN A 54 -0.68 3.33 -10.96
N PRO A 55 -2.02 3.45 -11.04
CA PRO A 55 -2.88 2.84 -10.05
C PRO A 55 -2.77 1.31 -10.17
N LEU A 56 -2.95 0.62 -9.06
CA LEU A 56 -3.07 -0.83 -9.07
C LEU A 56 -4.42 -1.22 -9.66
N VAL A 57 -4.41 -2.24 -10.51
CA VAL A 57 -5.59 -2.78 -11.20
C VAL A 57 -5.60 -4.28 -10.99
N ASN A 58 -6.76 -4.85 -10.69
CA ASN A 58 -6.90 -6.31 -10.54
C ASN A 58 -6.82 -6.99 -11.91
N THR A 59 -5.60 -7.32 -12.35
CA THR A 59 -5.35 -8.09 -13.57
C THR A 59 -4.61 -9.38 -13.25
N PRO A 60 -4.74 -10.43 -14.09
CA PRO A 60 -3.96 -11.65 -13.94
C PRO A 60 -2.45 -11.40 -13.90
N GLU A 61 -1.96 -10.42 -14.67
CA GLU A 61 -0.53 -10.07 -14.74
C GLU A 61 -0.03 -9.49 -13.41
N LEU A 62 -0.83 -8.64 -12.75
CA LEU A 62 -0.52 -8.15 -11.41
C LEU A 62 -0.45 -9.33 -10.45
N HIS A 63 -1.47 -10.19 -10.43
CA HIS A 63 -1.50 -11.35 -9.54
C HIS A 63 -0.27 -12.24 -9.73
N ASP A 64 0.06 -12.61 -10.97
CA ASP A 64 1.22 -13.44 -11.30
C ASP A 64 2.57 -12.76 -10.96
N SER A 65 2.65 -11.44 -11.06
CA SER A 65 3.83 -10.67 -10.68
C SER A 65 4.06 -10.76 -9.16
N LEU A 66 3.00 -10.49 -8.38
CA LEU A 66 3.05 -10.54 -6.92
C LEU A 66 3.30 -11.98 -6.43
N ARG A 67 2.61 -12.95 -7.02
CA ARG A 67 2.75 -14.38 -6.70
C ARG A 67 4.19 -14.85 -6.84
N ARG A 68 4.87 -14.42 -7.91
CA ARG A 68 6.28 -14.77 -8.18
C ARG A 68 7.28 -13.96 -7.37
N MET A 69 6.83 -13.02 -6.52
CA MET A 69 7.66 -12.08 -5.76
C MET A 69 8.65 -11.31 -6.65
N LYS A 70 8.33 -11.17 -7.95
CA LYS A 70 9.17 -10.48 -8.93
C LYS A 70 8.95 -8.97 -8.94
N GLY A 71 7.85 -8.52 -8.34
CA GLY A 71 7.51 -7.12 -8.21
C GLY A 71 6.67 -6.84 -6.98
N THR A 72 6.51 -5.56 -6.70
CA THR A 72 5.61 -5.04 -5.69
C THR A 72 4.48 -4.29 -6.38
N GLY A 73 3.24 -4.50 -5.93
CA GLY A 73 2.11 -3.69 -6.37
C GLY A 73 2.19 -2.38 -5.62
N MET A 74 2.98 -1.43 -6.12
CA MET A 74 3.24 -0.15 -5.46
C MET A 74 2.68 1.00 -6.27
N THR A 75 1.98 1.91 -5.60
CA THR A 75 1.40 3.12 -6.19
C THR A 75 1.54 4.28 -5.22
N PHE A 76 1.62 5.50 -5.76
CA PHE A 76 1.82 6.72 -4.99
C PHE A 76 0.74 7.73 -5.32
N TRP A 77 0.20 8.34 -4.27
CA TRP A 77 -0.91 9.28 -4.34
C TRP A 77 -0.57 10.53 -3.53
N GLN A 78 -1.03 11.68 -3.97
CA GLN A 78 -0.66 12.96 -3.40
C GLN A 78 -1.90 13.81 -3.14
N ALA A 79 -1.97 14.40 -1.95
CA ALA A 79 -3.01 15.31 -1.52
C ALA A 79 -2.46 16.74 -1.51
N GLY A 80 -2.55 17.41 -2.67
CA GLY A 80 -1.94 18.73 -2.86
C GLY A 80 -0.44 18.71 -2.63
N ASP A 81 0.09 19.73 -1.94
CA ASP A 81 1.49 19.84 -1.53
C ASP A 81 1.73 19.38 -0.08
N LEU A 82 0.70 18.85 0.58
CA LEU A 82 0.72 18.57 2.03
C LEU A 82 1.13 17.13 2.35
N TYR A 83 0.60 16.16 1.61
CA TYR A 83 0.79 14.75 1.94
C TYR A 83 0.98 13.89 0.71
N GLN A 84 1.76 12.83 0.86
CA GLN A 84 1.88 11.75 -0.10
C GLN A 84 1.65 10.40 0.61
N ALA A 85 0.90 9.53 -0.05
CA ALA A 85 0.67 8.15 0.35
C ALA A 85 1.42 7.20 -0.57
N MET A 86 2.12 6.24 0.04
CA MET A 86 2.60 5.04 -0.63
C MET A 86 1.69 3.89 -0.24
N LEU A 87 1.11 3.24 -1.24
CA LEU A 87 0.32 2.01 -1.08
C LEU A 87 1.06 0.87 -1.77
N ASN A 88 1.34 -0.18 -1.01
CA ASN A 88 2.02 -1.36 -1.50
C ASN A 88 1.24 -2.63 -1.15
N MET A 89 1.10 -3.54 -2.11
CA MET A 89 0.63 -4.90 -1.91
C MET A 89 1.71 -5.88 -2.36
N ALA A 90 2.07 -6.84 -1.51
CA ALA A 90 3.08 -7.84 -1.81
C ALA A 90 2.70 -9.21 -1.25
N ARG A 91 3.14 -10.28 -1.92
CA ARG A 91 3.04 -11.64 -1.38
C ARG A 91 3.86 -11.73 -0.10
N PHE A 92 3.28 -12.38 0.90
CA PHE A 92 3.87 -12.61 2.20
C PHE A 92 3.89 -14.10 2.50
N LYS A 93 5.05 -14.59 2.93
CA LYS A 93 5.18 -15.95 3.44
C LYS A 93 4.71 -15.97 4.90
N ASP A 94 3.51 -16.48 5.13
CA ASP A 94 2.94 -16.66 6.47
C ASP A 94 3.22 -18.07 6.98
N ASP A 95 4.09 -18.20 7.98
CA ASP A 95 4.45 -19.49 8.56
C ASP A 95 3.27 -20.19 9.26
N ARG A 96 2.20 -19.46 9.61
CA ARG A 96 0.97 -20.01 10.19
C ARG A 96 0.08 -20.68 9.15
N HIS A 97 0.20 -20.27 7.89
CA HIS A 97 -0.60 -20.76 6.76
C HIS A 97 0.32 -21.12 5.56
N PRO A 98 1.20 -22.13 5.71
CA PRO A 98 2.27 -22.39 4.74
C PRO A 98 1.79 -22.86 3.36
N SER A 99 0.56 -23.37 3.26
CA SER A 99 -0.07 -23.83 2.01
C SER A 99 -0.80 -22.73 1.23
N GLU A 100 -0.89 -21.51 1.78
CA GLU A 100 -1.71 -20.46 1.21
C GLU A 100 -0.88 -19.30 0.66
N GLU A 101 -1.37 -18.70 -0.43
CA GLU A 101 -0.80 -17.48 -0.97
C GLU A 101 -1.43 -16.29 -0.27
N ARG A 102 -0.69 -15.75 0.71
CA ARG A 102 -1.12 -14.63 1.52
C ARG A 102 -0.44 -13.34 1.10
N TYR A 103 -1.11 -12.22 1.28
CA TYR A 103 -0.69 -10.90 0.82
C TYR A 103 -0.79 -9.87 1.94
N LEU A 104 0.20 -9.00 2.02
CA LEU A 104 0.23 -7.86 2.94
C LEU A 104 0.06 -6.56 2.18
N ILE A 105 -0.75 -5.67 2.75
CA ILE A 105 -0.85 -4.28 2.34
C ILE A 105 0.01 -3.46 3.30
N THR A 106 0.76 -2.51 2.75
CA THR A 106 1.50 -1.50 3.49
C THR A 106 1.02 -0.15 3.01
N LEU A 107 0.58 0.68 3.95
CA LEU A 107 0.23 2.07 3.72
C LEU A 107 1.21 2.96 4.49
N GLN A 108 1.78 3.93 3.81
CA GLN A 108 2.56 4.99 4.42
C GLN A 108 1.99 6.34 4.01
N ILE A 109 1.83 7.26 4.96
CA ILE A 109 1.45 8.66 4.71
C ILE A 109 2.53 9.53 5.35
N ALA A 110 3.06 10.48 4.59
CA ALA A 110 4.07 11.43 5.04
C ALA A 110 3.94 12.75 4.27
N GLU A 111 4.79 13.73 4.58
CA GLU A 111 5.05 14.85 3.67
C GLU A 111 5.50 14.33 2.29
N PRO A 112 5.27 15.09 1.19
CA PRO A 112 5.67 14.65 -0.14
C PRO A 112 7.16 14.36 -0.26
N TRP A 113 7.49 13.13 -0.70
CA TRP A 113 8.86 12.70 -0.97
C TRP A 113 9.46 13.41 -2.19
N VAL A 114 8.59 13.81 -3.13
CA VAL A 114 8.93 14.68 -4.26
C VAL A 114 8.08 15.93 -4.15
N LYS A 115 8.72 17.09 -3.98
CA LYS A 115 8.02 18.38 -3.98
C LYS A 115 7.60 18.71 -5.42
N PRO A 116 6.37 19.22 -5.65
CA PRO A 116 5.89 19.59 -6.97
C PRO A 116 6.82 20.52 -7.75
#